data_AF-A0A946AGZ3-F1
#
_entry.id   AF-A0A946AGZ3-F1
#
_cell.length_a   1.000
_cell.length_b   1.000
_cell.length_c   1.000
_cell.angle_alpha   90.00
_cell.angle_beta   90.00
_cell.angle_gamma   90.00
#
_symmetry.space_group_name_H-M   'P 1'
#
loop_
_entity.id
_entity.type
_entity.pdbx_description
1 polymer ?
#
loop_
_entity_poly.entity_id
_entity_poly.type
_entity_poly.pdbx_seq_one_letter_code
_entity_poly.pdbx_strand_id
1 'polypeptide(L)'
;RPDAWGIRIENLVVVEEDDADTEQPMLRLSTITKAPIDRRLVAVDDLTRDEADWLDAYHADVRATLTPLVDSDTAIWLADVTRPIREGA
;
A
#
# COMPACT_ATOMS: atom_id res chain seq x y z
N ARG A 1 -22.25 4.47 14.08
CA ARG A 1 -23.71 4.43 14.33
C ARG A 1 -24.28 3.42 13.34
N PRO A 2 -25.18 2.50 13.73
CA PRO A 2 -26.08 1.92 12.73
C PRO A 2 -26.73 3.12 12.01
N ASP A 3 -26.83 3.08 10.67
CA ASP A 3 -27.24 4.18 9.77
C ASP A 3 -26.12 5.08 9.19
N ALA A 4 -24.86 4.63 9.24
CA ALA A 4 -23.74 5.28 8.53
C ALA A 4 -22.86 4.21 7.82
N TRP A 5 -21.67 4.61 7.37
CA TRP A 5 -20.68 3.72 6.78
C TRP A 5 -19.63 3.25 7.81
N GLY A 6 -18.99 2.11 7.52
CA GLY A 6 -17.83 1.60 8.23
C GLY A 6 -16.69 1.31 7.25
N ILE A 7 -15.46 1.56 7.67
CA ILE A 7 -14.24 1.33 6.89
C ILE A 7 -13.37 0.35 7.65
N ARG A 8 -12.84 -0.67 6.96
CA ARG A 8 -11.78 -1.54 7.46
C ARG A 8 -10.75 -1.73 6.35
N ILE A 9 -9.49 -1.48 6.67
CA ILE A 9 -8.35 -1.78 5.80
C ILE A 9 -7.61 -2.93 6.49
N GLU A 10 -7.42 -4.03 5.77
CA GLU A 10 -6.95 -5.29 6.35
C GLU A 10 -5.92 -5.94 5.42
N ASN A 11 -4.70 -6.11 5.93
CA ASN A 11 -3.63 -6.85 5.28
C ASN A 11 -3.21 -8.03 6.16
N LEU A 12 -2.87 -9.14 5.52
CA LEU A 12 -2.13 -10.20 6.16
C LEU A 12 -0.62 -9.89 6.05
N VAL A 13 0.07 -10.05 7.17
CA VAL A 13 1.50 -9.76 7.31
C VAL A 13 2.21 -10.92 8.00
N VAL A 14 3.50 -11.07 7.74
CA VAL A 14 4.38 -12.04 8.40
C VAL A 14 5.50 -11.31 9.14
N VAL A 15 5.94 -11.88 10.26
CA VAL A 15 7.06 -11.38 11.05
C VAL A 15 8.35 -11.94 10.47
N GLU A 16 9.30 -11.07 10.15
CA GLU A 16 10.61 -11.40 9.58
C GLU A 16 11.71 -10.69 10.39
N GLU A 17 12.95 -11.19 10.31
CA GLU A 17 14.12 -10.45 10.82
C GLU A 17 14.29 -9.14 10.03
N ASP A 18 14.62 -8.07 10.74
CA ASP A 18 14.94 -6.79 10.13
C ASP A 18 16.46 -6.71 9.88
N ASP A 19 16.85 -6.32 8.67
CA ASP A 19 18.25 -6.19 8.26
C ASP A 19 18.86 -4.83 8.69
N ALA A 20 18.10 -4.02 9.45
CA ALA A 20 18.56 -2.74 9.97
C ALA A 20 19.73 -2.90 10.95
N ASP A 21 20.81 -2.16 10.71
CA ASP A 21 21.99 -2.11 11.59
C ASP A 21 21.64 -1.35 12.88
N THR A 22 21.23 -2.10 13.89
CA THR A 22 20.76 -1.61 15.18
C THR A 22 21.48 -2.34 16.31
N GLU A 23 21.53 -1.76 17.51
CA GLU A 23 22.28 -2.34 18.65
C GLU A 23 21.77 -3.74 19.06
N GLN A 24 20.54 -4.09 18.70
CA GLN A 24 19.92 -5.39 18.98
C GLN A 24 19.15 -5.86 17.74
N PRO A 25 19.07 -7.18 17.46
CA PRO A 25 18.28 -7.70 16.36
C PRO A 25 16.80 -7.28 16.47
N MET A 26 16.28 -6.68 15.41
CA MET A 26 14.90 -6.22 15.32
C MET A 26 14.07 -7.12 14.41
N LEU A 27 12.74 -7.03 14.55
CA LEU A 27 11.79 -7.72 13.69
C LEU A 27 10.97 -6.70 12.90
N ARG A 28 10.60 -7.05 11.68
CA ARG A 28 9.74 -6.25 10.80
C ARG A 28 8.52 -7.03 10.33
N LEU A 29 7.51 -6.28 9.89
CA LEU A 29 6.33 -6.83 9.24
C LEU A 29 6.52 -6.79 7.72
N SER A 30 6.35 -7.94 7.08
CA SER A 30 6.35 -8.10 5.64
C SER A 30 4.93 -8.33 5.14
N THR A 31 4.48 -7.53 4.17
CA THR A 31 3.09 -7.57 3.69
C THR A 31 2.93 -8.61 2.59
N ILE A 32 2.06 -9.60 2.84
CA ILE A 32 1.75 -10.65 1.86
C ILE A 32 0.47 -10.37 1.07
N THR A 33 -0.46 -9.59 1.61
CA THR A 33 -1.62 -9.11 0.84
C THR A 33 -1.17 -8.13 -0.25
N LYS A 34 -1.46 -8.46 -1.52
CA LYS A 34 -1.24 -7.56 -2.66
C LYS A 34 -2.57 -7.09 -3.22
N ALA A 35 -3.13 -6.05 -2.62
CA ALA A 35 -4.38 -5.43 -3.07
C ALA A 35 -4.25 -3.90 -2.96
N PRO A 36 -4.55 -3.11 -4.01
CA PRO A 36 -4.49 -1.66 -3.92
C PRO A 36 -5.41 -1.11 -2.82
N ILE A 37 -4.88 -0.24 -1.96
CA ILE A 37 -5.68 0.59 -1.06
C ILE A 37 -6.32 1.73 -1.88
N ASP A 38 -7.63 1.95 -1.73
CA ASP A 38 -8.36 2.96 -2.51
C ASP A 38 -7.93 4.39 -2.17
N ARG A 39 -7.42 5.11 -3.17
CA ARG A 39 -6.88 6.48 -3.04
C ARG A 39 -7.97 7.54 -2.83
N ARG A 40 -9.22 7.28 -3.22
CA ARG A 40 -10.29 8.29 -3.23
C ARG A 40 -10.72 8.72 -1.83
N LEU A 41 -10.46 7.89 -0.83
CA LEU A 41 -10.81 8.15 0.58
C LEU A 41 -9.60 8.58 1.42
N VAL A 42 -8.45 8.81 0.80
CA VAL A 42 -7.24 9.27 1.49
C VAL A 42 -7.29 10.79 1.61
N ALA A 43 -7.32 11.29 2.85
CA ALA A 43 -7.10 12.71 3.14
C ALA A 43 -5.59 12.98 3.10
N VAL A 44 -5.05 13.26 1.91
CA VAL A 44 -3.59 13.37 1.68
C VAL A 44 -2.94 14.46 2.55
N ASP A 45 -3.65 15.54 2.83
CA ASP A 45 -3.16 16.64 3.67
C ASP A 45 -2.96 16.24 5.15
N ASP A 46 -3.61 15.16 5.59
CA ASP A 46 -3.46 14.63 6.95
C ASP A 46 -2.30 13.61 7.05
N LEU A 47 -1.69 13.21 5.93
CA LEU A 47 -0.58 12.27 5.91
C LEU A 47 0.77 12.96 6.09
N THR A 48 1.61 12.38 6.93
CA THR A 48 3.03 12.71 6.99
C THR A 48 3.74 12.37 5.69
N ARG A 49 4.99 12.85 5.54
CA ARG A 49 5.80 12.52 4.37
C ARG A 49 5.95 11.00 4.21
N ASP A 50 6.32 10.33 5.28
CA ASP A 50 6.64 8.91 5.28
C ASP A 50 5.41 8.03 5.06
N GLU A 51 4.23 8.40 5.57
CA GLU A 51 2.99 7.62 5.36
C GLU A 51 2.55 7.60 3.89
N ALA A 52 2.65 8.74 3.21
CA ALA A 52 2.34 8.83 1.79
C ALA A 52 3.40 8.11 0.94
N ASP A 53 4.68 8.28 1.28
CA ASP A 53 5.77 7.59 0.59
C ASP A 53 5.64 6.06 0.77
N TRP A 54 5.19 5.60 1.95
CA TRP A 54 4.86 4.20 2.23
C TRP A 54 3.71 3.69 1.35
N LEU A 55 2.63 4.47 1.22
CA LEU A 55 1.48 4.07 0.39
C LEU A 55 1.87 3.98 -1.09
N ASP A 56 2.65 4.94 -1.58
CA ASP A 56 3.16 4.94 -2.96
C ASP A 56 4.10 3.75 -3.23
N ALA A 57 4.98 3.43 -2.28
CA ALA A 57 5.85 2.26 -2.36
C ALA A 57 5.04 0.95 -2.35
N TYR A 58 4.03 0.84 -1.47
CA TYR A 58 3.13 -0.30 -1.43
C TYR A 58 2.39 -0.50 -2.76
N HIS A 59 1.82 0.56 -3.32
CA HIS A 59 1.13 0.52 -4.61
C HIS A 59 2.05 0.15 -5.78
N ALA A 60 3.29 0.66 -5.79
CA ALA A 60 4.29 0.29 -6.78
C ALA A 60 4.63 -1.22 -6.72
N ASP A 61 4.80 -1.76 -5.51
CA ASP A 61 5.06 -3.18 -5.28
C ASP A 61 3.87 -4.07 -5.68
N VAL A 62 2.64 -3.68 -5.32
CA VAL A 62 1.42 -4.38 -5.75
C VAL A 62 1.33 -4.43 -7.28
N ARG A 63 1.56 -3.29 -7.95
CA ARG A 63 1.55 -3.23 -9.42
C ARG A 63 2.62 -4.12 -10.03
N ALA A 64 3.86 -4.02 -9.55
CA ALA A 64 4.98 -4.80 -10.08
C ALA A 64 4.75 -6.31 -9.92
N THR A 65 4.18 -6.72 -8.78
CA THR A 65 3.90 -8.13 -8.48
C THR A 65 2.78 -8.71 -9.33
N LEU A 66 1.67 -7.97 -9.50
CA LEU A 66 0.47 -8.52 -10.13
C LEU A 66 0.39 -8.30 -11.64
N THR A 67 1.01 -7.24 -12.18
CA THR A 67 0.98 -6.95 -13.63
C THR A 67 1.33 -8.15 -14.52
N PRO A 68 2.37 -8.97 -14.24
CA PRO A 68 2.69 -10.12 -15.10
C PRO A 68 1.71 -11.29 -14.98
N LEU A 69 0.77 -11.25 -14.02
CA LEU A 69 -0.15 -12.34 -13.69
C LEU A 69 -1.59 -12.07 -14.16
N VAL A 70 -1.86 -10.88 -14.71
CA VAL A 70 -3.20 -10.44 -15.10
C VAL A 70 -3.27 -10.10 -16.60
N ASP A 71 -4.48 -10.04 -17.14
CA ASP A 71 -4.71 -9.61 -18.52
C ASP A 71 -4.42 -8.11 -18.73
N SER A 72 -4.40 -7.67 -19.98
CA SER A 72 -4.07 -6.29 -20.35
C SER A 72 -5.02 -5.25 -19.76
N ASP A 73 -6.31 -5.55 -19.72
CA ASP A 73 -7.33 -4.59 -19.26
C ASP A 73 -7.21 -4.43 -17.75
N THR A 74 -7.01 -5.53 -17.03
CA THR A 74 -6.71 -5.53 -15.60
C THR A 74 -5.39 -4.84 -15.30
N ALA A 75 -4.35 -5.01 -16.11
CA ALA A 75 -3.06 -4.33 -15.93
C ALA A 75 -3.18 -2.80 -16.10
N ILE A 76 -3.96 -2.34 -17.09
CA ILE A 76 -4.25 -0.92 -17.30
C ILE A 76 -5.01 -0.35 -16.10
N TRP A 77 -6.05 -1.04 -15.63
CA TRP A 77 -6.79 -0.65 -14.43
C TRP A 77 -5.87 -0.60 -13.20
N LEU A 78 -5.03 -1.63 -13.02
CA LEU A 78 -4.11 -1.72 -11.90
C LEU A 78 -3.14 -0.55 -11.90
N ALA A 79 -2.62 -0.16 -13.07
CA ALA A 79 -1.74 0.98 -13.21
C ALA A 79 -2.38 2.29 -12.73
N ASP A 80 -3.65 2.52 -13.05
CA ASP A 80 -4.37 3.73 -12.64
C ASP A 80 -4.63 3.78 -11.12
N VAL A 81 -5.15 2.68 -10.55
CA VAL A 81 -5.50 2.63 -9.12
C VAL A 81 -4.29 2.59 -8.18
N THR A 82 -3.10 2.32 -8.71
CA THR A 82 -1.82 2.32 -7.98
C THR A 82 -0.90 3.50 -8.32
N ARG A 83 -1.42 4.56 -8.98
CA ARG A 83 -0.65 5.78 -9.20
C ARG A 83 -0.29 6.46 -7.86
N PRO A 84 0.84 7.18 -7.79
CA PRO A 84 1.23 7.89 -6.57
C PRO A 84 0.16 8.88 -6.09
N ILE A 85 -0.02 9.00 -4.78
CA ILE A 85 -1.02 9.91 -4.18
C ILE A 85 -0.54 11.37 -4.15
N ARG A 86 0.77 11.61 -4.32
CA ARG A 86 1.37 12.95 -4.30
C ARG A 86 1.69 13.57 -5.68
N GLU A 87 1.17 13.01 -6.77
CA GLU A 87 1.36 13.64 -8.09
C GLU A 87 0.63 15.00 -8.16
N GLY A 88 1.38 16.10 -8.05
CA GLY A 88 0.90 17.47 -8.30
C GLY A 88 0.82 18.43 -7.11
N ALA A 89 1.50 18.15 -5.99
CA ALA A 89 1.73 19.12 -4.91
C ALA A 89 2.87 20.10 -5.25
#